data_AF-A0A6P2APY6-F1
#
_entry.id   AF-A0A6P2APY6-F1
#
_cell.length_a   1.000
_cell.length_b   1.000
_cell.length_c   1.000
_cell.angle_alpha   90.00
_cell.angle_beta   90.00
_cell.angle_gamma   90.00
#
_symmetry.space_group_name_H-M   'P 1'
#
loop_
_entity.id
_entity.type
_entity.pdbx_description
1 polymer ?
#
loop_
_entity_poly.entity_id
_entity_poly.type
_entity_poly.pdbx_seq_one_letter_code
_entity_poly.pdbx_strand_id
1 'polypeptide(L)'
;MIEKVKTLDLRLLKKRCVACGYDGSLLRDGRIDQCPCCGCDLHERPPRSYAEMEGLQREPVSGHSPFVDPEHQERVIHRWLAFLFLSMVGLLAIAYLCAAAMAV
;
A
#
# COMPACT_ATOMS: atom_id res chain seq x y z
N MET A 1 16.70 -24.47 0.14
CA MET A 1 15.99 -23.53 1.03
C MET A 1 16.60 -22.12 1.03
N ILE A 2 17.35 -21.72 -0.01
CA ILE A 2 18.12 -20.45 -0.07
C ILE A 2 17.44 -19.39 -0.96
N GLU A 3 16.49 -19.77 -1.83
CA GLU A 3 15.81 -18.81 -2.72
C GLU A 3 14.86 -17.83 -2.01
N LYS A 4 14.33 -18.19 -0.84
CA LYS A 4 13.43 -17.29 -0.08
C LYS A 4 14.15 -16.08 0.53
N VAL A 5 15.47 -16.12 0.71
CA VAL A 5 16.22 -15.01 1.32
C VAL A 5 16.37 -13.84 0.36
N LYS A 6 16.54 -14.10 -0.95
CA LYS A 6 16.74 -13.05 -1.97
C LYS A 6 15.59 -12.06 -2.07
N THR A 7 14.36 -12.45 -1.74
CA THR A 7 13.19 -11.55 -1.79
C THR A 7 13.01 -10.71 -0.52
N LEU A 8 13.59 -11.12 0.61
CA LEU A 8 13.55 -10.39 1.88
C LEU A 8 14.53 -9.22 1.88
N ASP A 9 15.74 -9.42 1.35
CA ASP A 9 16.77 -8.36 1.28
C ASP A 9 16.31 -7.13 0.48
N LEU A 10 15.57 -7.35 -0.61
CA LEU A 10 15.04 -6.26 -1.44
C LEU A 10 13.96 -5.41 -0.77
N ARG A 11 13.25 -5.95 0.24
CA ARG A 11 12.24 -5.19 0.98
C ARG A 11 12.87 -4.30 2.05
N LEU A 12 13.99 -4.73 2.63
CA LEU A 12 14.72 -3.99 3.67
C LEU A 12 15.54 -2.83 3.11
N LEU A 13 15.84 -2.83 1.80
CA LEU A 13 16.56 -1.76 1.11
C LEU A 13 15.67 -0.60 0.64
N LYS A 14 14.37 -0.62 0.95
CA LYS A 14 13.48 0.49 0.58
C LYS A 14 13.68 1.67 1.53
N LYS A 15 14.06 2.82 0.97
CA LYS A 15 14.09 4.10 1.71
C LYS A 15 12.69 4.45 2.23
N ARG A 16 12.62 4.85 3.50
CA ARG A 16 11.40 5.22 4.22
C ARG A 16 11.72 6.39 5.17
N CYS A 17 10.83 7.39 5.30
CA CYS A 17 11.02 8.43 6.33
C CYS A 17 10.92 7.77 7.72
N VAL A 18 11.90 8.04 8.57
CA VAL A 18 12.01 7.46 9.92
C VAL A 18 10.95 8.06 10.87
N ALA A 19 10.44 9.26 10.57
CA ALA A 19 9.42 9.92 11.40
C ALA A 19 8.00 9.42 11.12
N CYS A 20 7.55 9.40 9.85
CA CYS A 20 6.15 9.08 9.50
C CYS A 20 5.96 7.76 8.76
N GLY A 21 7.04 7.07 8.38
CA GLY A 21 6.96 5.79 7.68
C GLY A 21 6.63 5.87 6.18
N TYR A 22 6.58 7.06 5.58
CA TYR A 22 6.32 7.23 4.14
C TYR A 22 7.41 6.60 3.27
N ASP A 23 7.03 5.76 2.31
CA ASP A 23 7.90 4.96 1.43
C ASP A 23 7.59 5.09 -0.08
N GLY A 24 6.98 6.22 -0.47
CA GLY A 24 6.59 6.51 -1.85
C GLY A 24 7.75 6.68 -2.84
N SER A 25 7.41 6.75 -4.14
CA SER A 25 8.36 6.87 -5.25
C SER A 25 9.31 8.06 -5.12
N LEU A 26 8.81 9.19 -4.60
CA LEU A 26 9.60 10.40 -4.38
C LEU A 26 10.84 10.14 -3.49
N LEU A 27 10.73 9.29 -2.46
CA LEU A 27 11.88 8.90 -1.64
C LEU A 27 12.82 7.93 -2.35
N ARG A 28 12.30 7.06 -3.22
CA ARG A 28 13.13 6.06 -3.93
C ARG A 28 14.06 6.73 -4.93
N ASP A 29 13.58 7.78 -5.59
CA ASP A 29 14.36 8.52 -6.59
C ASP A 29 15.43 9.43 -5.95
N GLY A 30 15.33 9.68 -4.64
CA GLY A 30 16.32 10.47 -3.89
C GLY A 30 16.38 11.94 -4.33
N ARG A 31 15.31 12.47 -4.91
CA ARG A 31 15.23 13.86 -5.42
C ARG A 31 14.69 14.87 -4.41
N ILE A 32 14.37 14.41 -3.21
CA ILE A 32 13.76 15.23 -2.16
C ILE A 32 14.61 15.17 -0.90
N ASP A 33 14.85 16.32 -0.30
CA ASP A 33 15.58 16.45 0.96
C ASP A 33 14.65 16.37 2.17
N GLN A 34 13.36 16.66 1.96
CA GLN A 34 12.32 16.61 2.97
C GLN A 34 11.22 15.62 2.61
N CYS A 35 10.65 14.96 3.61
CA CYS A 35 9.51 14.09 3.41
C CYS A 35 8.26 14.91 3.03
N PRO A 36 7.56 14.58 1.94
CA PRO A 36 6.38 15.33 1.49
C PRO A 36 5.17 15.17 2.42
N CYS A 37 5.22 14.21 3.34
CA CYS A 37 4.14 13.88 4.26
C CYS A 37 4.26 14.64 5.59
N CYS A 38 5.45 14.67 6.19
CA CYS A 38 5.66 15.27 7.50
C CYS A 38 6.72 16.39 7.55
N GLY A 39 7.39 16.68 6.42
CA GLY A 39 8.48 17.66 6.36
C GLY A 39 9.77 17.21 7.04
N CYS A 40 9.89 15.94 7.46
CA CYS A 40 11.12 15.41 8.07
C CYS A 40 12.30 15.60 7.11
N ASP A 41 13.41 16.17 7.57
CA ASP A 41 14.65 16.17 6.80
C ASP A 41 15.15 14.71 6.69
N LEU A 42 15.39 14.26 5.46
CA LEU A 42 15.80 12.90 5.11
C LEU A 42 17.32 12.71 5.22
N HIS A 43 18.08 13.80 5.23
CA HIS A 43 19.53 13.83 5.39
C HIS A 43 19.93 14.05 6.85
N GLU A 44 19.14 14.82 7.59
CA GLU A 44 19.38 15.06 8.99
C GLU A 44 19.07 13.80 9.80
N ARG A 45 20.12 13.17 10.33
CA ARG A 45 19.99 12.05 11.27
C ARG A 45 20.24 12.60 12.68
N PRO A 46 19.20 13.07 13.39
CA PRO A 46 19.40 13.61 14.72
C PRO A 46 20.01 12.51 15.61
N PRO A 47 20.95 12.85 16.51
CA PRO A 47 21.49 11.91 17.47
C PRO A 47 20.37 11.43 18.38
N ARG A 48 19.79 10.27 18.07
CA ARG A 48 18.76 9.65 18.91
C ARG A 48 19.42 8.88 20.04
N SER A 49 18.79 8.92 21.21
CA SER A 49 19.23 8.09 22.33
C SER A 49 19.05 6.61 21.98
N TYR A 50 19.92 5.75 22.50
CA TYR A 50 19.83 4.30 22.29
C TYR A 50 18.46 3.75 22.73
N ALA A 51 17.88 4.33 23.79
CA ALA A 51 16.54 3.99 24.28
C ALA A 51 15.41 4.29 23.28
N GLU A 52 15.52 5.35 22.48
CA GLU A 52 14.58 5.63 21.38
C GLU A 52 14.74 4.62 20.24
N MET A 53 15.97 4.23 19.92
CA MET A 53 16.24 3.24 18.87
C MET A 53 15.73 1.84 19.22
N GLU A 54 15.75 1.46 20.50
CA GLU A 54 15.16 0.20 20.98
C GLU A 54 13.63 0.27 21.16
N GLY A 55 13.01 1.43 20.92
CA GLY A 55 11.57 1.62 21.11
C GLY A 55 11.13 1.58 22.59
N LEU A 56 12.07 1.79 23.52
CA LEU A 56 11.79 1.84 24.96
C LEU A 56 11.06 3.13 25.35
N GLN A 57 11.21 4.19 24.55
CA GLN A 57 10.36 5.38 24.62
C GLN A 57 9.20 5.25 23.63
N ARG A 58 8.00 5.05 24.16
CA ARG A 58 6.77 5.20 23.37
C ARG A 58 6.46 6.68 23.22
N GLU A 59 6.95 7.30 22.14
CA GLU A 59 6.34 8.54 21.69
C GLU A 59 4.88 8.28 21.28
N PRO A 60 3.97 9.26 21.47
CA PRO A 60 2.64 9.18 20.91
C PRO A 60 2.79 9.14 19.38
N VAL A 61 2.48 7.98 18.80
CA VAL A 61 2.41 7.82 17.34
C VAL A 61 1.37 8.81 16.85
N SER A 62 1.84 9.93 16.32
CA SER A 62 0.99 10.88 15.61
C SER A 62 0.39 10.11 14.45
N GLY A 63 -0.90 9.79 14.58
CA GLY A 63 -1.65 8.95 13.66
C GLY A 63 -1.73 9.60 12.29
N HIS A 64 -0.71 9.40 11.48
CA HIS A 64 -0.75 9.73 10.07
C HIS A 64 -1.30 8.50 9.34
N SER A 65 -2.46 8.65 8.70
CA SER A 65 -3.02 7.59 7.87
C SER A 65 -1.98 7.18 6.83
N PRO A 66 -1.77 5.88 6.57
CA PRO A 66 -0.91 5.46 5.48
C PRO A 66 -1.43 6.14 4.22
N PHE A 67 -0.59 6.95 3.58
CA PHE A 67 -0.90 7.55 2.29
C PHE A 67 -1.11 6.38 1.30
N VAL A 68 -2.36 6.06 1.03
CA VAL A 68 -2.73 4.98 0.13
C VAL A 68 -2.42 5.47 -1.27
N ASP A 69 -1.54 4.75 -1.95
CA ASP A 69 -1.19 5.03 -3.34
C ASP A 69 -2.45 4.98 -4.23
N PRO A 70 -2.88 6.12 -4.82
CA PRO A 70 -4.13 6.19 -5.58
C PRO A 70 -4.13 5.22 -6.78
N GLU A 71 -2.97 4.96 -7.39
CA GLU A 71 -2.85 4.02 -8.51
C GLU A 71 -3.11 2.56 -8.11
N HIS A 72 -2.83 2.21 -6.85
CA HIS A 72 -3.15 0.88 -6.34
C HIS A 72 -4.66 0.74 -6.10
N GLN A 73 -5.28 1.80 -5.58
CA GLN A 73 -6.72 1.83 -5.31
C GLN A 73 -7.53 1.73 -6.62
N GLU A 74 -7.13 2.45 -7.67
CA GLU A 74 -7.79 2.39 -8.98
C GLU A 74 -7.79 0.98 -9.58
N ARG A 75 -6.65 0.28 -9.53
CA ARG A 75 -6.55 -1.10 -10.05
C ARG A 75 -7.46 -2.07 -9.29
N VAL A 76 -7.56 -1.92 -7.97
CA VAL A 76 -8.46 -2.74 -7.15
C VAL A 76 -9.91 -2.45 -7.51
N ILE A 77 -10.27 -1.17 -7.65
CA ILE A 77 -11.63 -0.75 -8.06
C ILE A 77 -11.98 -1.34 -9.42
N HIS A 78 -11.12 -1.18 -10.44
CA HIS A 78 -11.37 -1.72 -11.78
C HIS A 78 -11.58 -3.24 -11.78
N ARG A 79 -10.80 -3.99 -10.99
CA ARG A 79 -10.95 -5.45 -10.92
C ARG A 79 -12.28 -5.86 -10.30
N TRP A 80 -12.71 -5.19 -9.24
CA TRP A 80 -13.99 -5.46 -8.59
C TRP A 80 -15.17 -5.04 -9.46
N LEU A 81 -15.08 -3.90 -10.14
CA LEU A 81 -16.13 -3.40 -11.03
C LEU A 81 -16.36 -4.36 -12.22
N ALA A 82 -15.27 -4.85 -12.82
CA ALA A 82 -15.34 -5.87 -13.87
C ALA A 82 -15.96 -7.19 -13.37
N PHE A 83 -15.56 -7.64 -12.17
CA PHE A 83 -16.11 -8.85 -11.56
C PHE A 83 -17.63 -8.74 -11.30
N LEU A 84 -18.07 -7.64 -10.70
CA LEU A 84 -19.49 -7.39 -10.43
C LEU A 84 -20.30 -7.30 -11.73
N PHE A 85 -19.77 -6.63 -12.75
CA PHE A 85 -20.43 -6.52 -14.05
C PHE A 85 -20.59 -7.89 -14.72
N LEU A 86 -19.52 -8.68 -14.80
CA LEU A 86 -19.57 -10.02 -15.38
C LEU A 86 -20.51 -10.96 -14.60
N SER A 87 -20.50 -10.87 -13.27
CA SER A 87 -21.40 -11.63 -12.41
C SER A 87 -22.87 -11.27 -12.70
N MET A 88 -23.20 -9.98 -12.78
CA MET A 88 -24.54 -9.51 -13.08
C MET A 88 -25.03 -9.99 -14.46
N VAL A 89 -24.20 -9.84 -15.50
CA VAL A 89 -24.53 -10.31 -16.85
C VAL A 89 -24.75 -11.83 -16.89
N GLY A 90 -23.88 -12.57 -16.20
CA GLY A 90 -24.02 -14.03 -16.08
C GLY A 90 -25.33 -14.44 -15.40
N LEU A 91 -25.70 -13.79 -14.30
CA LEU A 91 -26.95 -14.06 -13.59
C LEU A 91 -28.18 -13.74 -14.44
N LEU A 92 -28.16 -12.63 -15.19
CA LEU A 92 -29.25 -12.27 -16.11
C LEU A 92 -29.40 -13.28 -17.25
N ALA A 93 -28.29 -13.76 -17.82
CA ALA A 93 -28.31 -14.79 -18.84
C ALA A 93 -28.90 -16.11 -18.32
N ILE A 94 -28.50 -16.54 -17.12
CA ILE A 94 -29.04 -17.74 -16.46
C ILE A 94 -30.54 -17.57 -16.21
N ALA A 95 -30.95 -16.44 -15.64
CA ALA A 95 -32.36 -16.15 -15.37
C ALA A 95 -33.21 -16.16 -16.65
N TYR A 96 -32.70 -15.57 -17.74
CA TYR A 96 -33.35 -15.58 -19.04
C TYR A 96 -33.51 -17.00 -19.60
N LEU A 97 -32.47 -17.83 -19.53
CA LEU A 97 -32.51 -19.22 -19.98
C LEU A 97 -33.51 -20.05 -19.15
N CYS A 98 -33.54 -19.87 -17.83
CA CYS A 98 -34.52 -20.53 -16.96
C CYS A 98 -35.95 -20.10 -17.28
N ALA A 99 -36.20 -18.81 -17.48
CA ALA A 99 -37.52 -18.31 -17.86
C ALA A 99 -37.97 -18.86 -19.22
N ALA A 100 -37.07 -18.91 -20.20
CA ALA A 100 -37.35 -19.49 -21.51
C ALA A 100 -37.66 -20.99 -21.43
N ALA A 101 -36.93 -21.75 -20.61
CA ALA A 101 -37.16 -23.18 -20.42
C ALA A 101 -38.50 -23.48 -19.73
N MET A 102 -38.95 -22.62 -18.82
CA MET A 102 -40.25 -22.77 -18.14
C MET A 102 -41.45 -22.36 -19.01
N ALA A 103 -41.21 -21.62 -20.09
CA ALA A 103 -42.25 -21.15 -21.01
C ALA A 103 -42.56 -22.14 -22.16
N VAL A 104 -41.74 -23.18 -22.31
CA VAL A 104 -41.89 -24.28 -23.29
C VAL A 104 -42.56 -25.47 -22.63
#